data_AF-A0A258ZM14-F1
#
_entry.id   AF-A0A258ZM14-F1
#
_cell.length_a   1.000
_cell.length_b   1.000
_cell.length_c   1.000
_cell.angle_alpha   90.00
_cell.angle_beta   90.00
_cell.angle_gamma   90.00
#
_symmetry.space_group_name_H-M   'P 1'
#
loop_
_entity.id
_entity.type
_entity.pdbx_description
1 polymer ?
#
loop_
_entity_poly.entity_id
_entity_poly.type
_entity_poly.pdbx_seq_one_letter_code
_entity_poly.pdbx_strand_id
1 'polypeptide(L)'
;MRPSRRASDEMRAVSFERNVLRHAEGSCLVKFGDTHVLVAATLEERLPPWLKGQGRGWVTAEYSMLPRATLERTRRESTTGKQSGRTQE
;
A
#
# COMPACT_ATOMS: atom_id res chain seq x y z
N MET A 1 6.39 3.23 29.70
CA MET A 1 4.98 3.35 29.26
C MET A 1 4.97 3.86 27.83
N ARG A 2 4.21 3.25 26.90
CA ARG A 2 4.14 3.72 25.51
C ARG A 2 3.44 5.09 25.47
N PRO A 3 3.79 6.03 24.57
CA PRO A 3 3.09 7.31 24.43
C PRO A 3 1.58 7.15 24.22
N SER A 4 1.18 6.10 23.49
CA SER A 4 -0.22 5.73 23.26
C SER A 4 -0.90 5.07 24.46
N ARG A 5 -0.24 4.92 25.61
CA ARG A 5 -0.69 4.23 26.84
C ARG A 5 -1.12 2.77 26.72
N ARG A 6 -1.15 2.22 25.51
CA ARG A 6 -1.38 0.81 25.21
C ARG A 6 -0.36 -0.12 25.89
N ALA A 7 -0.78 -1.35 26.17
CA ALA A 7 0.10 -2.42 26.64
C ALA A 7 1.14 -2.80 25.57
N SER A 8 2.14 -3.60 25.96
CA SER A 8 3.21 -4.04 25.05
C SER A 8 2.70 -4.96 23.94
N ASP A 9 1.70 -5.77 24.24
CA ASP A 9 1.03 -6.76 23.40
C ASP A 9 -0.25 -6.24 22.73
N GLU A 10 -0.72 -5.05 23.13
CA GLU A 10 -1.91 -4.44 22.57
C GLU A 10 -1.63 -3.79 21.20
N MET A 11 -2.40 -4.17 20.17
CA MET A 11 -2.38 -3.57 18.83
C MET A 11 -2.99 -2.16 18.83
N ARG A 12 -2.78 -1.40 17.75
CA ARG A 12 -3.53 -0.14 17.53
C ARG A 12 -4.97 -0.50 17.12
N ALA A 13 -5.89 0.46 17.20
CA ALA A 13 -7.21 0.31 16.59
C ALA A 13 -7.06 0.05 15.07
N VAL A 14 -7.75 -0.97 14.56
CA VAL A 14 -7.71 -1.38 13.16
C VAL A 14 -9.09 -1.23 12.54
N SER A 15 -9.16 -0.65 11.34
CA SER A 15 -10.41 -0.58 10.57
C SER A 15 -10.17 -0.80 9.08
N PHE A 16 -11.16 -1.39 8.43
CA PHE A 16 -11.17 -1.66 6.98
C PHE A 16 -12.44 -1.06 6.37
N GLU A 17 -12.27 -0.12 5.45
CA GLU A 17 -13.36 0.44 4.66
C GLU A 17 -13.18 -0.02 3.21
N ARG A 18 -14.08 -0.87 2.72
CA ARG A 18 -14.00 -1.46 1.37
C ARG A 18 -14.71 -0.59 0.34
N ASN A 19 -14.40 -0.79 -0.94
CA ASN A 19 -15.05 -0.14 -2.08
C ASN A 19 -14.91 1.40 -2.08
N VAL A 20 -13.76 1.88 -1.61
CA VAL A 20 -13.45 3.32 -1.50
C VAL A 20 -13.03 3.95 -2.84
N LEU A 21 -12.57 3.14 -3.80
CA LEU A 21 -12.26 3.56 -5.17
C LEU A 21 -13.26 2.94 -6.13
N ARG A 22 -14.10 3.77 -6.75
CA ARG A 22 -15.18 3.33 -7.64
C ARG A 22 -14.72 2.56 -8.89
N HIS A 23 -13.46 2.72 -9.27
CA HIS A 23 -12.90 2.24 -10.53
C HIS A 23 -12.03 1.00 -10.38
N ALA A 24 -11.54 0.71 -9.17
CA ALA A 24 -10.75 -0.49 -8.93
C ALA A 24 -11.68 -1.69 -8.72
N GLU A 25 -11.34 -2.85 -9.26
CA GLU A 25 -12.07 -4.11 -9.04
C GLU A 25 -12.13 -4.47 -7.56
N GLY A 26 -11.05 -4.18 -6.81
CA GLY A 26 -11.02 -4.23 -5.36
C GLY A 26 -10.36 -2.99 -4.77
N SER A 27 -10.92 -2.43 -3.70
CA SER A 27 -10.26 -1.34 -2.97
C SER A 27 -10.59 -1.35 -1.48
N CYS A 28 -9.63 -0.88 -0.69
CA CYS A 28 -9.78 -0.75 0.75
C CYS A 28 -8.96 0.43 1.30
N LEU A 29 -9.58 1.26 2.14
CA LEU A 29 -8.85 2.15 3.04
C LEU A 29 -8.62 1.42 4.36
N VAL A 30 -7.37 1.04 4.60
CA VAL A 30 -6.92 0.37 5.81
C VAL A 30 -6.39 1.41 6.80
N LYS A 31 -6.73 1.26 8.09
CA LYS A 31 -6.23 2.14 9.14
C LYS A 31 -5.71 1.32 10.33
N PHE A 32 -4.53 1.70 10.82
CA PHE A 32 -3.89 1.17 12.03
C PHE A 32 -3.54 2.36 12.93
N GLY A 33 -4.50 2.84 13.73
CA GLY A 33 -4.43 4.16 14.36
C GLY A 33 -4.28 5.24 13.30
N ASP A 34 -3.23 6.07 13.40
CA ASP A 34 -2.95 7.17 12.46
C ASP A 34 -2.27 6.72 11.16
N THR A 35 -1.87 5.45 11.03
CA THR A 35 -1.33 4.91 9.77
C THR A 35 -2.48 4.53 8.86
N HIS A 36 -2.68 5.28 7.78
CA HIS A 36 -3.72 5.01 6.79
C HIS A 36 -3.08 4.62 5.46
N VAL A 37 -3.59 3.56 4.83
CA VAL A 37 -3.11 3.05 3.55
C VAL A 37 -4.30 2.82 2.64
N LEU A 38 -4.29 3.47 1.48
CA LEU A 38 -5.24 3.22 0.40
C LEU A 38 -4.70 2.08 -0.46
N VAL A 39 -5.43 0.98 -0.54
CA VAL A 39 -5.07 -0.21 -1.31
C VAL A 39 -6.05 -0.36 -2.46
N ALA A 40 -5.52 -0.57 -3.66
CA ALA A 40 -6.29 -0.92 -4.85
C ALA A 40 -5.77 -2.25 -5.41
N ALA A 41 -6.68 -3.08 -5.90
CA ALA A 41 -6.39 -4.27 -6.68
C ALA A 41 -6.98 -4.07 -8.06
N THR A 42 -6.15 -4.28 -9.09
CA THR A 42 -6.54 -4.21 -10.50
C THR A 42 -6.24 -5.55 -11.16
N LEU A 43 -7.16 -6.01 -12.01
CA LEU A 43 -6.96 -7.21 -12.79
C LEU A 43 -6.40 -6.85 -14.18
N GLU A 44 -5.30 -7.48 -14.57
CA GLU A 44 -4.76 -7.39 -15.93
C GLU A 44 -4.71 -8.79 -16.54
N GLU A 45 -5.24 -8.95 -17.76
CA GLU A 45 -5.22 -10.24 -18.48
C GLU A 45 -3.82 -10.61 -18.99
N ARG A 46 -2.90 -9.64 -19.01
CA ARG A 46 -1.54 -9.81 -19.48
C ARG A 46 -0.64 -10.32 -18.36
N LEU A 47 0.00 -11.47 -18.61
CA LEU A 47 1.05 -11.99 -17.75
C LEU A 47 2.43 -11.41 -18.14
N PRO A 48 3.36 -11.33 -17.18
CA PRO A 48 4.77 -11.09 -17.47
C PRO A 48 5.31 -12.09 -18.51
N PRO A 49 6.20 -11.67 -19.44
CA PRO A 49 6.67 -12.54 -20.53
C PRO A 49 7.25 -13.88 -20.06
N TRP A 50 7.91 -13.89 -18.89
CA TRP A 50 8.53 -15.07 -18.30
C TRP A 50 7.53 -16.07 -17.69
N LEU A 51 6.25 -15.72 -17.53
CA LEU A 51 5.17 -16.61 -17.05
C LEU A 51 4.26 -17.14 -18.17
N LYS A 52 4.42 -16.64 -19.40
CA LYS A 52 3.51 -16.98 -20.50
C LYS A 52 3.57 -18.50 -20.80
N GLY A 53 2.41 -19.13 -20.88
CA GLY A 53 2.29 -20.57 -21.19
C GLY A 53 2.47 -21.52 -20.02
N GLN A 54 2.72 -21.03 -18.79
CA GLN A 54 2.92 -21.88 -17.62
C GLN A 54 1.61 -22.24 -16.87
N GLY A 55 0.46 -21.71 -17.30
CA GLY A 55 -0.83 -21.95 -16.64
C GLY A 55 -0.95 -21.38 -15.22
N ARG A 56 -0.15 -20.38 -14.87
CA ARG A 56 -0.09 -19.74 -13.54
C ARG A 56 -0.48 -18.26 -13.62
N GLY A 57 -1.12 -17.76 -12.57
CA GLY A 57 -1.33 -16.32 -12.37
C GLY A 57 -0.13 -15.62 -11.73
N TRP A 58 -0.17 -14.29 -11.71
CA TRP A 58 0.85 -13.45 -11.09
C TRP A 58 0.19 -12.34 -10.26
N VAL A 59 0.86 -11.93 -9.18
CA VAL A 59 0.49 -10.76 -8.39
C VAL A 59 1.75 -9.94 -8.19
N THR A 60 1.65 -8.63 -8.42
CA THR A 60 2.68 -7.65 -8.12
C THR A 60 2.06 -6.49 -7.35
N ALA A 61 2.88 -5.68 -6.70
CA ALA A 61 2.43 -4.50 -5.99
C ALA A 61 3.28 -3.28 -6.35
N GLU A 62 2.68 -2.11 -6.21
CA GLU A 62 3.38 -0.84 -6.21
C GLU A 62 3.12 -0.14 -4.89
N TYR A 63 4.11 0.59 -4.39
CA TYR A 63 4.01 1.35 -3.16
C TYR A 63 4.40 2.81 -3.39
N SER A 64 3.64 3.72 -2.78
CA SER A 64 4.04 5.12 -2.72
C SER A 64 3.50 5.80 -1.46
N MET A 65 4.25 6.79 -0.97
CA MET A 65 3.81 7.67 0.10
C MET A 65 3.45 9.04 -0.45
N LEU A 66 2.29 9.55 -0.06
CA LEU A 66 1.95 10.95 -0.32
C LEU A 66 2.97 11.88 0.37
N PRO A 67 3.37 13.01 -0.25
CA PRO A 67 4.37 13.92 0.31
C PRO A 67 4.15 14.40 1.75
N ARG A 68 2.92 14.35 2.26
CA ARG A 68 2.55 14.75 3.64
C ARG A 68 1.96 13.59 4.45
N ALA A 69 2.35 12.36 4.14
CA ALA A 69 2.02 11.19 4.96
C ALA A 69 2.85 11.10 6.25
N THR A 70 3.99 11.80 6.31
CA THR A 70 4.89 11.88 7.49
C THR A 70 4.87 13.26 8.14
N LEU A 71 5.47 13.37 9.35
CA LEU A 71 5.58 14.62 10.11
C LEU A 71 6.20 15.75 9.27
N GLU A 72 7.31 15.45 8.61
CA GLU A 72 7.96 16.32 7.65
C GLU A 72 7.55 15.98 6.22
N ARG A 73 7.60 16.97 5.32
CA ARG A 73 7.23 16.76 3.92
C ARG A 73 8.32 15.98 3.18
N THR A 74 7.99 14.83 2.62
CA THR A 74 8.86 14.07 1.72
C THR A 74 8.65 14.52 0.27
N ARG A 75 9.72 14.58 -0.54
CA ARG A 75 9.59 14.80 -1.99
C ARG A 75 9.00 13.53 -2.64
N ARG A 76 8.25 13.70 -3.74
CA ARG A 76 7.66 12.57 -4.46
C ARG A 76 8.79 11.75 -5.12
N GLU A 77 8.80 10.44 -4.92
CA GLU A 77 9.84 9.56 -5.50
C GLU A 77 9.88 9.64 -7.03
N SER A 78 8.71 9.77 -7.67
CA SER A 78 8.58 9.94 -9.13
C SER A 78 9.24 11.22 -9.67
N THR A 79 9.41 12.24 -8.82
CA THR A 79 10.07 13.52 -9.22
C THR A 79 11.57 13.53 -8.91
N THR A 80 12.06 12.57 -8.11
CA THR A 80 13.48 12.51 -7.71
C THR A 80 14.28 11.47 -8.50
N GLY A 81 13.66 10.70 -9.40
CA GLY A 81 14.35 9.76 -10.30
C GLY A 81 15.04 8.58 -9.61
N LYS A 82 14.85 8.43 -8.29
CA LYS A 82 15.36 7.33 -7.48
C LYS A 82 14.19 6.77 -6.69
N GLN A 83 13.63 5.65 -7.15
CA GLN A 83 12.71 4.84 -6.36
C GLN A 83 13.48 4.38 -5.12
N SER A 84 12.95 4.63 -3.92
CA SER A 84 13.61 4.14 -2.71
C SER A 84 13.41 2.62 -2.60
N GLY A 85 14.21 1.94 -1.77
CA GLY A 85 14.14 0.48 -1.61
C GLY A 85 12.75 -0.04 -1.22
N ARG A 86 11.90 0.79 -0.61
CA ARG A 86 10.53 0.42 -0.20
C ARG A 86 9.54 0.28 -1.35
N THR A 87 9.86 0.83 -2.52
CA THR A 87 9.01 0.77 -3.72
C THR A 87 9.36 -0.45 -4.59
N GLN A 88 10.44 -1.17 -4.26
CA GLN A 88 10.94 -2.33 -5.00
C GLN A 88 10.82 -3.67 -4.22
N GLU A 89 10.18 -3.68 -3.05
CA GLU A 89 9.92 -4.91 -2.28
C GLU A 89 8.75 -5.74 -2.85
#